data_AF-A0A2V6YA78-F1
#
_entry.id   AF-A0A2V6YA78-F1
#
_cell.length_a   1.000
_cell.length_b   1.000
_cell.length_c   1.000
_cell.angle_alpha   90.00
_cell.angle_beta   90.00
_cell.angle_gamma   90.00
#
_symmetry.space_group_name_H-M   'P 1'
#
loop_
_entity.id
_entity.type
_entity.pdbx_description
1 polymer ?
#
loop_
_entity_poly.entity_id
_entity_poly.type
_entity_poly.pdbx_seq_one_letter_code
_entity_poly.pdbx_strand_id
1 'polypeptide(L)'
;MVCRSRWRGICWYRKYWSAERQARYGPSMEVRARREGGEHACLLYDTPAELLESVVPTVREALARGEQCIYLADEASVSHVASALGAMMDVCEVRDRRALRLVTQRDGYCPAGEFRTGDMAAFLERSITEGLADGFSGVVVTGDVTWALGPEAGPEEVAAYEELVQSLVPVHPATAICQYNARHVPSSAERQALGVHSVFRIPLTDGD
;
A
#
# COMPACT_ATOMS: atom_id res chain seq x y z
N MET A 1 8.44 -15.26 -39.00
CA MET A 1 8.07 -15.89 -37.72
C MET A 1 9.20 -15.67 -36.72
N VAL A 2 9.17 -14.55 -35.98
CA VAL A 2 9.75 -14.35 -34.63
C VAL A 2 9.01 -13.12 -34.09
N CYS A 3 8.13 -13.33 -33.13
CA CYS A 3 7.37 -12.26 -32.46
C CYS A 3 8.36 -11.41 -31.64
N ARG A 4 8.54 -10.14 -32.02
CA ARG A 4 9.35 -9.17 -31.25
C ARG A 4 8.43 -8.38 -30.32
N SER A 5 7.95 -9.00 -29.25
CA SER A 5 7.35 -8.27 -28.11
C SER A 5 8.44 -7.96 -27.09
N ARG A 6 9.21 -6.90 -27.34
CA ARG A 6 10.24 -6.39 -26.44
C ARG A 6 9.57 -5.47 -25.41
N TRP A 7 8.89 -6.06 -24.43
CA TRP A 7 8.37 -5.33 -23.27
C TRP A 7 9.56 -4.89 -22.41
N ARG A 8 10.04 -3.68 -22.66
CA ARG A 8 11.01 -3.01 -21.78
C ARG A 8 10.20 -2.32 -20.70
N GLY A 9 10.48 -2.71 -19.46
CA GLY A 9 9.82 -2.23 -18.26
C GLY A 9 9.92 -0.73 -18.02
N ILE A 10 9.25 -0.34 -16.93
CA ILE A 10 8.95 1.01 -16.45
C ILE A 10 7.59 1.48 -16.97
N CYS A 11 6.52 1.12 -16.24
CA CYS A 11 5.24 1.81 -16.34
C CYS A 11 5.45 3.26 -15.85
N TRP A 12 5.45 4.20 -16.79
CA TRP A 12 5.37 5.62 -16.48
C TRP A 12 3.92 5.91 -16.08
N TYR A 13 3.67 6.12 -14.78
CA TYR A 13 2.36 6.59 -14.31
C TYR A 13 2.20 8.07 -14.70
N ARG A 14 1.06 8.40 -15.34
CA ARG A 14 0.70 9.78 -15.73
C ARG A 14 0.34 10.60 -14.48
N LYS A 15 0.53 11.92 -14.58
CA LYS A 15 1.11 12.74 -13.49
C LYS A 15 0.25 13.93 -13.05
N TYR A 16 -1.09 13.88 -13.05
CA TYR A 16 -1.89 15.09 -12.76
C TYR A 16 -3.05 14.84 -11.78
N TRP A 17 -3.11 15.66 -10.72
CA TRP A 17 -4.32 15.85 -9.94
C TRP A 17 -5.37 16.59 -10.78
N SER A 18 -6.67 16.37 -10.53
CA SER A 18 -7.68 17.36 -10.94
C SER A 18 -7.36 18.72 -10.30
N ALA A 19 -7.77 19.83 -10.93
CA ALA A 19 -7.48 21.17 -10.42
C ALA A 19 -7.95 21.38 -8.96
N GLU A 20 -9.07 20.77 -8.60
CA GLU A 20 -9.66 20.82 -7.26
C GLU A 20 -8.79 20.12 -6.21
N ARG A 21 -8.21 18.99 -6.62
CA ARG A 21 -7.38 18.12 -5.79
C ARG A 21 -5.95 18.69 -5.69
N GLN A 22 -5.46 19.32 -6.76
CA GLN A 22 -4.23 20.12 -6.77
C GLN A 22 -4.32 21.35 -5.85
N ALA A 23 -5.47 22.02 -5.81
CA ALA A 23 -5.72 23.13 -4.90
C ALA A 23 -5.79 22.69 -3.44
N ARG A 24 -6.28 21.47 -3.17
CA ARG A 24 -6.41 20.91 -1.82
C ARG A 24 -5.11 20.31 -1.28
N TYR A 25 -4.30 19.67 -2.12
CA TYR A 25 -3.18 18.83 -1.68
C TYR A 25 -1.81 19.24 -2.27
N GLY A 26 -1.75 20.23 -3.16
CA GLY A 26 -0.50 20.68 -3.80
C GLY A 26 -0.15 19.93 -5.10
N PRO A 27 1.06 20.11 -5.66
CA PRO A 27 1.42 19.54 -6.95
C PRO A 27 1.49 18.00 -6.95
N SER A 28 1.28 17.41 -8.13
CA SER A 28 1.41 15.96 -8.39
C SER A 28 2.80 15.44 -8.07
N MET A 29 2.87 14.49 -7.15
CA MET A 29 4.11 13.85 -6.75
C MET A 29 4.43 12.65 -7.64
N GLU A 30 5.71 12.45 -7.87
CA GLU A 30 6.26 11.50 -8.83
C GLU A 30 6.37 10.11 -8.20
N VAL A 31 5.88 9.07 -8.89
CA VAL A 31 6.19 7.67 -8.56
C VAL A 31 7.70 7.49 -8.78
N ARG A 32 8.47 7.44 -7.69
CA ARG A 32 9.91 7.30 -7.74
C ARG A 32 10.29 5.82 -7.75
N ALA A 33 11.36 5.49 -8.47
CA ALA A 33 12.00 4.20 -8.30
C ALA A 33 12.48 4.08 -6.84
N ARG A 34 12.26 2.90 -6.23
CA ARG A 34 12.73 2.55 -4.89
C ARG A 34 14.20 2.97 -4.75
N ARG A 35 14.53 3.72 -3.70
CA ARG A 35 15.93 4.02 -3.34
C ARG A 35 16.62 2.75 -2.85
N GLU A 36 17.94 2.71 -2.81
CA GLU A 36 18.67 1.67 -2.07
C GLU A 36 18.36 1.85 -0.56
N GLY A 37 17.23 1.30 -0.12
CA GLY A 37 16.64 1.51 1.21
C GLY A 37 15.13 1.29 1.19
N GLY A 38 14.53 1.10 2.36
CA GLY A 38 13.07 0.94 2.45
C GLY A 38 12.29 2.22 2.17
N GLU A 39 11.05 2.07 1.72
CA GLU A 39 10.17 3.18 1.38
C GLU A 39 8.90 3.15 2.23
N HIS A 40 8.59 4.25 2.91
CA HIS A 40 7.30 4.46 3.55
C HIS A 40 6.51 5.49 2.74
N ALA A 41 5.43 5.03 2.11
CA ALA A 41 4.61 5.82 1.19
C ALA A 41 3.16 5.93 1.66
N CYS A 42 2.50 7.01 1.31
CA CYS A 42 1.07 7.23 1.53
C CYS A 42 0.28 7.12 0.22
N LEU A 43 -0.85 6.41 0.23
CA LEU A 43 -1.79 6.30 -0.88
C LEU A 43 -3.11 7.00 -0.53
N LEU A 44 -3.37 8.16 -1.13
CA LEU A 44 -4.67 8.84 -1.00
C LEU A 44 -5.58 8.47 -2.17
N TYR A 45 -6.76 7.93 -1.87
CA TYR A 45 -7.77 7.52 -2.85
C TYR A 45 -9.16 8.04 -2.48
N ASP A 46 -10.03 8.32 -3.45
CA ASP A 46 -11.43 8.71 -3.20
C ASP A 46 -12.43 7.58 -3.49
N THR A 47 -12.08 6.67 -4.40
CA THR A 47 -13.00 5.65 -4.91
C THR A 47 -12.38 4.24 -4.86
N PRO A 48 -13.20 3.18 -4.77
CA PRO A 48 -12.69 1.81 -4.89
C PRO A 48 -11.97 1.55 -6.21
N ALA A 49 -12.39 2.19 -7.31
CA ALA A 49 -11.74 2.07 -8.61
C ALA A 49 -10.30 2.61 -8.55
N GLU A 50 -10.14 3.82 -8.00
CA GLU A 50 -8.82 4.38 -7.71
C GLU A 50 -7.99 3.41 -6.86
N LEU A 51 -8.50 2.92 -5.73
CA LEU A 51 -7.76 1.97 -4.90
C LEU A 51 -7.23 0.76 -5.71
N LEU A 52 -8.07 0.15 -6.54
CA LEU A 52 -7.68 -0.98 -7.38
C LEU A 52 -6.61 -0.60 -8.42
N GLU A 53 -6.73 0.57 -9.05
CA GLU A 53 -5.75 1.08 -10.03
C GLU A 53 -4.36 1.32 -9.43
N SER A 54 -4.24 1.46 -8.11
CA SER A 54 -2.94 1.49 -7.41
C SER A 54 -2.48 0.15 -6.88
N VAL A 55 -3.38 -0.61 -6.24
CA VAL A 55 -3.01 -1.85 -5.55
C VAL A 55 -2.63 -2.91 -6.57
N VAL A 56 -3.41 -3.09 -7.63
CA VAL A 56 -3.15 -4.14 -8.63
C VAL A 56 -1.78 -4.01 -9.26
N PRO A 57 -1.35 -2.83 -9.78
CA PRO A 57 -0.01 -2.69 -10.32
C PRO A 57 1.08 -2.84 -9.26
N THR A 58 0.85 -2.37 -8.04
CA THR A 58 1.79 -2.57 -6.91
C THR A 58 2.06 -4.06 -6.67
N VAL A 59 1.01 -4.89 -6.61
CA VAL A 59 1.17 -6.35 -6.46
C VAL A 59 1.97 -6.92 -7.64
N ARG A 60 1.61 -6.55 -8.87
CA ARG A 60 2.28 -7.07 -10.07
C ARG A 60 3.76 -6.72 -10.11
N GLU A 61 4.11 -5.49 -9.76
CA GLU A 61 5.49 -5.02 -9.75
C GLU A 61 6.32 -5.72 -8.67
N ALA A 62 5.76 -5.92 -7.46
CA ALA A 62 6.41 -6.68 -6.39
C ALA A 62 6.70 -8.12 -6.83
N LEU A 63 5.70 -8.81 -7.38
CA LEU A 63 5.85 -10.18 -7.87
C LEU A 63 6.90 -10.29 -8.99
N ALA A 64 6.93 -9.32 -9.92
CA ALA A 64 7.91 -9.29 -11.01
C ALA A 64 9.35 -9.07 -10.52
N ARG A 65 9.53 -8.49 -9.33
CA ARG A 65 10.83 -8.26 -8.67
C ARG A 65 11.25 -9.41 -7.75
N GLY A 66 10.42 -10.44 -7.61
CA GLY A 66 10.64 -11.52 -6.65
C GLY A 66 10.43 -11.10 -5.20
N GLU A 67 9.62 -10.06 -4.97
CA GLU A 67 9.24 -9.58 -3.65
C GLU A 67 7.96 -10.28 -3.18
N GLN A 68 7.78 -10.38 -1.86
CA GLN A 68 6.49 -10.74 -1.27
C GLN A 68 5.60 -9.50 -1.21
N CYS A 69 4.33 -9.63 -1.57
CA CYS A 69 3.33 -8.58 -1.40
C CYS A 69 2.29 -9.01 -0.36
N ILE A 70 2.03 -8.15 0.62
CA ILE A 70 1.06 -8.33 1.68
C ILE A 70 0.03 -7.21 1.57
N TYR A 71 -1.21 -7.56 1.22
CA TYR A 71 -2.33 -6.63 1.18
C TYR A 71 -3.21 -6.80 2.42
N LEU A 72 -3.38 -5.72 3.17
CA LEU A 72 -4.13 -5.64 4.41
C LEU A 72 -5.39 -4.79 4.20
N ALA A 73 -6.58 -5.37 4.34
CA ALA A 73 -7.82 -4.60 4.25
C ALA A 73 -8.98 -5.31 4.95
N ASP A 74 -10.17 -4.72 4.91
CA ASP A 74 -11.40 -5.42 5.27
C ASP A 74 -11.70 -6.57 4.28
N GLU A 75 -12.66 -7.43 4.66
CA GLU A 75 -13.06 -8.62 3.89
C GLU A 75 -13.56 -8.28 2.47
N ALA A 76 -14.31 -7.18 2.30
CA ALA A 76 -14.84 -6.78 1.01
C ALA A 76 -13.72 -6.25 0.10
N SER A 77 -12.82 -5.43 0.64
CA SER A 77 -11.66 -4.89 -0.07
C SER A 77 -10.69 -6.01 -0.49
N VAL A 78 -10.43 -6.97 0.39
CA VAL A 78 -9.65 -8.19 0.05
C VAL A 78 -10.30 -8.95 -1.10
N SER A 79 -11.62 -9.16 -1.05
CA SER A 79 -12.35 -9.85 -2.12
C SER A 79 -12.28 -9.09 -3.46
N HIS A 80 -12.45 -7.77 -3.45
CA HIS A 80 -12.35 -6.96 -4.66
C HIS A 80 -10.95 -6.99 -5.28
N VAL A 81 -9.90 -6.85 -4.46
CA VAL A 81 -8.51 -6.95 -4.94
C VAL A 81 -8.20 -8.35 -5.47
N ALA A 82 -8.65 -9.41 -4.78
CA ALA A 82 -8.48 -10.78 -5.26
C ALA A 82 -9.14 -11.00 -6.63
N SER A 83 -10.37 -10.50 -6.81
CA SER A 83 -11.09 -10.60 -8.08
C SER A 83 -10.39 -9.83 -9.19
N ALA A 84 -9.91 -8.61 -8.90
CA ALA A 84 -9.19 -7.79 -9.88
C ALA A 84 -7.88 -8.46 -10.31
N LEU A 85 -7.11 -9.00 -9.35
CA LEU A 85 -5.87 -9.74 -9.65
C LEU A 85 -6.15 -11.02 -10.45
N GLY A 86 -7.23 -11.75 -10.14
CA GLY A 86 -7.61 -12.99 -10.82
C GLY A 86 -7.91 -12.83 -12.31
N ALA A 87 -8.26 -11.61 -12.75
CA ALA A 87 -8.41 -11.31 -14.18
C ALA A 87 -7.06 -11.20 -14.93
N MET A 88 -5.93 -11.15 -14.21
CA MET A 88 -4.61 -10.88 -14.78
C MET A 88 -3.54 -11.93 -14.42
N MET A 89 -3.72 -12.70 -13.35
CA MET A 89 -2.76 -13.70 -12.88
C MET A 89 -3.46 -14.84 -12.14
N ASP A 90 -2.76 -15.96 -11.98
CA ASP A 90 -3.20 -17.04 -11.09
C ASP A 90 -2.96 -16.65 -9.63
N VAL A 91 -4.01 -16.14 -8.98
CA VAL A 91 -3.97 -15.73 -7.57
C VAL A 91 -3.71 -16.91 -6.64
N CYS A 92 -4.12 -18.13 -7.00
CA CYS A 92 -3.89 -19.30 -6.16
C CYS A 92 -2.41 -19.65 -6.16
N GLU A 93 -1.78 -19.71 -7.33
CA GLU A 93 -0.35 -20.02 -7.47
C GLU A 93 0.54 -19.06 -6.67
N VAL A 94 0.29 -17.75 -6.78
CA VAL A 94 1.11 -16.74 -6.07
C VAL A 94 0.86 -16.74 -4.56
N ARG A 95 -0.31 -17.18 -4.11
CA ARG A 95 -0.62 -17.36 -2.68
C ARG A 95 0.01 -18.63 -2.11
N ASP A 96 -0.04 -19.74 -2.85
CA ASP A 96 0.52 -21.02 -2.42
C ASP A 96 2.03 -20.93 -2.18
N ARG A 97 2.74 -20.17 -3.03
CA ARG A 97 4.18 -19.87 -2.84
C ARG A 97 4.46 -18.71 -1.88
N ARG A 98 3.45 -18.21 -1.17
CA ARG A 98 3.49 -17.06 -0.24
C ARG A 98 3.95 -15.72 -0.85
N ALA A 99 4.03 -15.60 -2.17
CA ALA A 99 4.42 -14.34 -2.83
C ALA A 99 3.33 -13.26 -2.75
N LEU A 100 2.07 -13.67 -2.60
CA LEU A 100 0.95 -12.79 -2.28
C LEU A 100 0.26 -13.27 -1.00
N ARG A 101 0.12 -12.38 -0.02
CA ARG A 101 -0.68 -12.60 1.18
C ARG A 101 -1.82 -11.58 1.17
N LEU A 102 -3.05 -12.06 1.14
CA LEU A 102 -4.24 -11.25 1.35
C LEU A 102 -4.69 -11.49 2.79
N VAL A 103 -4.62 -10.45 3.61
CA VAL A 103 -4.80 -10.54 5.06
C VAL A 103 -5.92 -9.60 5.45
N THR A 104 -6.92 -10.12 6.14
CA THR A 104 -7.99 -9.28 6.67
C THR A 104 -7.51 -8.55 7.93
N GLN A 105 -8.10 -7.40 8.25
CA GLN A 105 -7.79 -6.68 9.49
C GLN A 105 -7.91 -7.57 10.74
N ARG A 106 -8.94 -8.43 10.78
CA ARG A 106 -9.18 -9.38 11.88
C ARG A 106 -8.11 -10.46 11.97
N ASP A 107 -7.61 -10.94 10.83
CA ASP A 107 -6.64 -12.04 10.79
C ASP A 107 -5.19 -11.55 10.95
N GLY A 108 -4.93 -10.26 10.76
CA GLY A 108 -3.58 -9.68 10.70
C GLY A 108 -3.09 -9.10 12.02
N TYR A 109 -3.58 -7.91 12.37
CA TYR A 109 -3.04 -7.07 13.45
C TYR A 109 -4.12 -6.46 14.36
N CYS A 110 -5.41 -6.72 14.08
CA CYS A 110 -6.54 -6.18 14.83
C CYS A 110 -7.57 -7.30 15.19
N PRO A 111 -7.16 -8.37 15.90
CA PRO A 111 -8.06 -9.49 16.22
C PRO A 111 -9.20 -9.09 17.16
N ALA A 112 -9.01 -8.05 17.98
CA ALA A 112 -10.02 -7.54 18.91
C ALA A 112 -10.88 -6.39 18.33
N GLY A 113 -10.62 -5.94 17.10
CA GLY A 113 -11.29 -4.77 16.51
C GLY A 113 -10.73 -3.41 16.97
N GLU A 114 -9.68 -3.40 17.78
CA GLU A 114 -8.96 -2.20 18.21
C GLU A 114 -7.62 -2.07 17.47
N PHE A 115 -7.38 -0.92 16.84
CA PHE A 115 -6.10 -0.63 16.21
C PHE A 115 -5.07 -0.28 17.29
N ARG A 116 -3.94 -0.99 17.29
CA ARG A 116 -2.82 -0.71 18.21
C ARG A 116 -1.53 -0.63 17.44
N THR A 117 -0.82 0.47 17.61
CA THR A 117 0.47 0.76 16.95
C THR A 117 1.47 -0.37 17.18
N GLY A 118 1.57 -0.87 18.41
CA GLY A 118 2.51 -1.95 18.76
C GLY A 118 2.21 -3.28 18.06
N ASP A 119 0.93 -3.62 17.87
CA ASP A 119 0.54 -4.88 17.22
C ASP A 119 0.84 -4.82 15.72
N MET A 120 0.58 -3.67 15.09
CA MET A 120 0.93 -3.44 13.69
C MET A 120 2.46 -3.38 13.46
N ALA A 121 3.20 -2.74 14.35
CA ALA A 121 4.66 -2.72 14.32
C ALA A 121 5.23 -4.15 14.33
N ALA A 122 4.77 -4.96 15.28
CA ALA A 122 5.20 -6.34 15.42
C ALA A 122 4.78 -7.18 14.20
N PHE A 123 3.61 -6.89 13.60
CA PHE A 123 3.18 -7.52 12.35
C PHE A 123 4.13 -7.18 11.18
N LEU A 124 4.49 -5.91 11.02
CA LEU A 124 5.40 -5.44 9.98
C LEU A 124 6.79 -6.06 10.13
N GLU A 125 7.36 -6.01 11.34
CA GLU A 125 8.68 -6.60 11.64
C GLU A 125 8.73 -8.10 11.34
N ARG A 126 7.71 -8.85 11.79
CA ARG A 126 7.62 -10.29 11.50
C ARG A 126 7.48 -10.54 10.01
N SER A 127 6.59 -9.81 9.34
CA SER A 127 6.35 -9.99 7.91
C SER A 127 7.60 -9.72 7.06
N ILE A 128 8.34 -8.65 7.38
CA ILE A 128 9.62 -8.34 6.72
C ILE A 128 10.63 -9.45 6.98
N THR A 129 10.80 -9.84 8.25
CA THR A 129 11.78 -10.86 8.65
C THR A 129 11.49 -12.21 8.00
N GLU A 130 10.25 -12.68 8.06
CA GLU A 130 9.81 -13.96 7.51
C GLU A 130 9.87 -13.96 5.98
N GLY A 131 9.45 -12.88 5.31
CA GLY A 131 9.54 -12.77 3.86
C GLY A 131 10.99 -12.86 3.36
N LEU A 132 11.92 -12.17 4.03
CA LEU A 132 13.34 -12.26 3.67
C LEU A 132 13.92 -13.64 3.95
N ALA A 133 13.52 -14.29 5.06
CA ALA A 133 13.93 -15.65 5.39
C ALA A 133 13.40 -16.70 4.39
N ASP A 134 12.21 -16.46 3.83
CA ASP A 134 11.61 -17.26 2.76
C ASP A 134 12.29 -17.06 1.38
N GLY A 135 13.27 -16.16 1.28
CA GLY A 135 14.08 -15.95 0.08
C GLY A 135 13.53 -14.89 -0.88
N PHE A 136 12.53 -14.10 -0.47
CA PHE A 136 12.07 -12.96 -1.25
C PHE A 136 13.14 -11.85 -1.27
N SER A 137 13.24 -11.13 -2.39
CA SER A 137 14.20 -10.03 -2.55
C SER A 137 13.83 -8.78 -1.74
N GLY A 138 12.58 -8.72 -1.27
CA GLY A 138 12.02 -7.66 -0.45
C GLY A 138 10.56 -7.95 -0.08
N VAL A 139 9.98 -7.07 0.74
CA VAL A 139 8.59 -7.18 1.21
C VAL A 139 7.83 -5.88 0.98
N VAL A 140 6.72 -5.95 0.27
CA VAL A 140 5.78 -4.85 0.10
C VAL A 140 4.56 -5.09 0.99
N VAL A 141 4.30 -4.17 1.91
CA VAL A 141 3.09 -4.18 2.73
C VAL A 141 2.22 -2.99 2.33
N THR A 142 0.94 -3.23 2.06
CA THR A 142 0.02 -2.15 1.70
C THR A 142 -1.35 -2.38 2.28
N GLY A 143 -1.96 -1.35 2.86
CA GLY A 143 -3.27 -1.49 3.46
C GLY A 143 -3.93 -0.23 3.96
N ASP A 144 -5.25 -0.32 4.13
CA ASP A 144 -6.10 0.77 4.57
C ASP A 144 -5.96 1.02 6.08
N VAL A 145 -5.66 2.27 6.43
CA VAL A 145 -5.53 2.78 7.81
C VAL A 145 -6.56 3.86 8.13
N THR A 146 -7.44 4.21 7.18
CA THR A 146 -8.48 5.24 7.33
C THR A 146 -9.43 4.94 8.48
N TRP A 147 -9.81 3.67 8.61
CA TRP A 147 -10.74 3.22 9.66
C TRP A 147 -10.18 3.46 11.06
N ALA A 148 -8.86 3.44 11.26
CA ALA A 148 -8.22 3.68 12.54
C ALA A 148 -8.26 5.15 12.97
N LEU A 149 -8.60 6.08 12.07
CA LEU A 149 -8.84 7.50 12.41
C LEU A 149 -10.16 7.70 13.16
N GLY A 150 -11.05 6.70 13.14
CA GLY A 150 -12.32 6.68 13.86
C GLY A 150 -12.19 6.36 15.34
N PRO A 151 -13.33 6.07 16.03
CA PRO A 151 -13.37 5.73 17.45
C PRO A 151 -12.52 4.51 17.86
N GLU A 152 -12.12 3.67 16.91
CA GLU A 152 -11.36 2.45 17.11
C GLU A 152 -9.91 2.69 17.57
N ALA A 153 -9.36 3.89 17.30
CA ALA A 153 -8.02 4.30 17.75
C ALA A 153 -7.92 5.83 17.90
N GLY A 154 -8.29 6.55 16.84
CA GLY A 154 -8.21 8.00 16.76
C GLY A 154 -6.88 8.50 16.15
N PRO A 155 -6.82 9.80 15.83
CA PRO A 155 -5.73 10.38 15.05
C PRO A 155 -4.36 10.34 15.75
N GLU A 156 -4.31 10.37 17.08
CA GLU A 156 -3.04 10.33 17.84
C GLU A 156 -2.36 8.96 17.73
N GLU A 157 -3.13 7.88 17.84
CA GLU A 157 -2.62 6.51 17.71
C GLU A 157 -2.17 6.24 16.26
N VAL A 158 -2.94 6.70 15.26
CA VAL A 158 -2.53 6.60 13.85
C VAL A 158 -1.25 7.37 13.59
N ALA A 159 -1.08 8.56 14.18
CA ALA A 159 0.15 9.32 14.03
C ALA A 159 1.37 8.61 14.63
N ALA A 160 1.22 8.03 15.83
CA ALA A 160 2.27 7.23 16.47
C ALA A 160 2.64 6.01 15.60
N TYR A 161 1.63 5.37 14.98
CA TYR A 161 1.85 4.32 13.99
C TYR A 161 2.66 4.81 12.79
N GLU A 162 2.29 5.93 12.16
CA GLU A 162 3.00 6.42 10.98
C GLU A 162 4.45 6.79 11.27
N GLU A 163 4.72 7.39 12.44
CA GLU A 163 6.09 7.68 12.90
C GLU A 163 6.90 6.39 13.10
N LEU A 164 6.28 5.36 13.66
CA LEU A 164 6.90 4.06 13.83
C LEU A 164 7.25 3.43 12.48
N VAL A 165 6.32 3.38 11.54
CA VAL A 165 6.57 2.81 10.20
C VAL A 165 7.68 3.57 9.48
N GLN A 166 7.69 4.90 9.61
CA GLN A 166 8.74 5.75 9.05
C GLN A 166 10.12 5.48 9.66
N SER A 167 10.19 5.01 10.91
CA SER A 167 11.45 4.59 11.54
C SER A 167 11.87 3.17 11.15
N LEU A 168 10.90 2.26 11.03
CA LEU A 168 11.13 0.82 10.84
C LEU A 168 11.46 0.49 9.39
N VAL A 169 10.64 0.96 8.44
CA VAL A 169 10.68 0.46 7.06
C VAL A 169 11.96 0.87 6.32
N PRO A 170 12.47 2.11 6.43
CA PRO A 170 13.63 2.54 5.65
C PRO A 170 14.92 1.73 5.84
N VAL A 171 15.06 1.05 6.98
CA VAL A 171 16.27 0.24 7.29
C VAL A 171 16.21 -1.19 6.74
N HIS A 172 15.13 -1.56 6.04
CA HIS A 172 14.93 -2.90 5.48
C HIS A 172 14.74 -2.90 3.95
N PRO A 173 14.92 -4.04 3.28
CA PRO A 173 14.42 -4.31 1.93
C PRO A 173 12.87 -4.34 1.85
N ALA A 174 12.20 -3.36 2.44
CA ALA A 174 10.75 -3.29 2.52
C ALA A 174 10.17 -2.03 1.87
N THR A 175 8.89 -2.07 1.53
CA THR A 175 8.07 -0.91 1.17
C THR A 175 6.75 -1.01 1.91
N ALA A 176 6.39 0.02 2.66
CA ALA A 176 5.07 0.14 3.28
C ALA A 176 4.28 1.23 2.57
N ILE A 177 3.03 0.94 2.21
CA ILE A 177 2.11 1.87 1.57
C ILE A 177 0.84 1.97 2.42
N CYS A 178 0.76 3.02 3.23
CA CYS A 178 -0.40 3.33 4.06
C CYS A 178 -1.49 3.98 3.20
N GLN A 179 -2.68 3.38 3.15
CA GLN A 179 -3.78 3.81 2.29
C GLN A 179 -4.83 4.57 3.09
N TYR A 180 -5.29 5.68 2.51
CA TYR A 180 -6.22 6.62 3.13
C TYR A 180 -7.32 7.00 2.15
N ASN A 181 -8.58 6.74 2.54
CA ASN A 181 -9.73 7.23 1.80
C ASN A 181 -9.92 8.72 2.11
N ALA A 182 -9.56 9.58 1.17
CA ALA A 182 -9.52 11.04 1.34
C ALA A 182 -10.89 11.66 1.65
N ARG A 183 -12.00 10.95 1.39
CA ARG A 183 -13.34 11.38 1.81
C ARG A 183 -13.59 11.24 3.31
N HIS A 184 -12.84 10.37 3.97
CA HIS A 184 -13.03 10.01 5.38
C HIS A 184 -11.87 10.46 6.29
N VAL A 185 -10.82 11.06 5.73
CA VAL A 185 -9.74 11.65 6.52
C VAL A 185 -10.13 13.07 6.93
N PRO A 186 -10.25 13.39 8.24
CA PRO A 186 -10.49 14.77 8.68
C PRO A 186 -9.27 15.64 8.38
N SER A 187 -9.48 16.92 8.05
CA SER A 187 -8.43 17.82 7.56
C SER A 187 -7.26 18.05 8.54
N SER A 188 -7.43 17.75 9.83
CA SER A 188 -6.36 17.73 10.82
C SER A 188 -5.45 16.51 10.67
N ALA A 189 -6.04 15.32 10.49
CA ALA A 189 -5.32 14.07 10.24
C ALA A 189 -4.69 14.04 8.85
N GLU A 190 -5.32 14.68 7.85
CA GLU A 190 -4.73 14.87 6.51
C GLU A 190 -3.35 15.53 6.62
N ARG A 191 -3.23 16.64 7.37
CA ARG A 191 -1.95 17.37 7.52
C ARG A 191 -0.88 16.58 8.28
N GLN A 192 -1.28 15.72 9.21
CA GLN A 192 -0.36 14.91 10.00
C GLN A 192 0.15 13.71 9.20
N ALA A 193 -0.74 12.99 8.50
CA ALA A 193 -0.35 11.98 7.51
C ALA A 193 0.51 12.61 6.40
N LEU A 194 0.19 13.82 5.94
CA LEU A 194 1.00 14.56 4.96
C LEU A 194 2.40 14.95 5.48
N GLY A 195 2.60 15.01 6.80
CA GLY A 195 3.86 15.44 7.42
C GLY A 195 4.87 14.31 7.68
N VAL A 196 4.41 13.06 7.84
CA VAL A 196 5.25 11.92 8.24
C VAL A 196 5.77 11.12 7.03
N HIS A 197 5.03 11.10 5.92
CA HIS A 197 5.39 10.30 4.75
C HIS A 197 6.37 11.02 3.83
N SER A 198 7.44 10.32 3.46
CA SER A 198 8.46 10.84 2.54
C SER A 198 8.09 10.66 1.05
N VAL A 199 7.09 9.82 0.75
CA VAL A 199 6.62 9.49 -0.61
C VAL A 199 5.11 9.35 -0.64
N PHE A 200 4.46 9.79 -1.73
CA PHE A 200 3.02 9.67 -1.93
C PHE A 200 2.76 8.96 -3.26
N ARG A 201 2.00 7.87 -3.24
CA ARG A 201 1.48 7.16 -4.41
C ARG A 201 0.04 7.62 -4.61
N ILE A 202 -0.38 7.79 -5.85
CA ILE A 202 -1.75 8.23 -6.18
C ILE A 202 -2.28 7.28 -7.23
N PRO A 203 -3.51 6.77 -7.08
CA PRO A 203 -4.11 6.00 -8.14
C PRO A 203 -4.58 6.84 -9.29
N LEU A 204 -4.43 6.27 -10.48
CA LEU A 204 -5.02 6.78 -11.70
C LEU A 204 -6.54 6.74 -11.50
N THR A 205 -7.21 7.87 -11.70
CA THR A 205 -8.41 7.95 -12.52
C THR A 205 -8.44 9.37 -13.05
N ASP A 206 -8.36 9.53 -14.38
CA ASP A 206 -9.02 10.66 -15.01
C ASP A 206 -10.50 10.26 -15.15
N GLY A 207 -11.40 11.22 -14.91
CA GLY A 207 -12.77 11.08 -15.38
C GLY A 207 -12.79 10.90 -16.90
N ASP A 208 -13.73 10.05 -17.34
CA ASP A 208 -14.16 9.76 -18.71
C ASP A 208 -13.16 9.07 -19.68
#